data_AF-A0A1H0S1S8-F1
#
_entry.id   AF-A0A1H0S1S8-F1
#
_cell.length_a   1.000
_cell.length_b   1.000
_cell.length_c   1.000
_cell.angle_alpha   90.00
_cell.angle_beta   90.00
_cell.angle_gamma   90.00
#
_symmetry.space_group_name_H-M   'P 1'
#
loop_
_entity.id
_entity.type
_entity.pdbx_description
1 polymer ?
#
loop_
_entity_poly.entity_id
_entity_poly.type
_entity_poly.pdbx_seq_one_letter_code
_entity_poly.pdbx_strand_id
1 'polypeptide(L)'
;MYMKINDGMIGYFIFGLNAIIDAGESISIAEASELIENNKLIKTLQEKYNKYWDWDVLEKYDDNIHVRLTDYIHYIESDSYRKFGIENNGFLIISSVATQIIVNGDRK
;
A
#
# COMPACT_ATOMS: atom_id res chain seq x y z
N MET A 1 -13.94 17.42 -8.04
CA MET A 1 -14.69 16.14 -8.00
C MET A 1 -13.68 15.06 -7.69
N TYR A 2 -13.63 14.56 -6.45
CA TYR A 2 -12.70 13.48 -6.09
C TYR A 2 -13.13 12.21 -6.81
N MET A 3 -12.24 11.66 -7.66
CA MET A 3 -12.50 10.39 -8.31
C MET A 3 -12.32 9.29 -7.27
N LYS A 4 -13.38 8.53 -6.99
CA LYS A 4 -13.30 7.38 -6.07
C LYS A 4 -12.36 6.33 -6.67
N ILE A 5 -11.39 5.89 -5.88
CA ILE A 5 -10.58 4.72 -6.22
C ILE A 5 -11.48 3.48 -6.36
N ASN A 6 -11.21 2.64 -7.35
CA ASN A 6 -11.85 1.33 -7.51
C ASN A 6 -10.83 0.21 -7.23
N ASP A 7 -11.30 -1.03 -7.12
CA ASP A 7 -10.44 -2.17 -6.80
C ASP A 7 -9.39 -2.45 -7.87
N GLY A 8 -9.66 -2.10 -9.13
CA GLY A 8 -8.67 -2.19 -10.20
C GLY A 8 -7.45 -1.30 -9.95
N MET A 9 -7.65 -0.09 -9.44
CA MET A 9 -6.56 0.83 -9.09
C MET A 9 -5.78 0.35 -7.86
N ILE A 10 -6.46 -0.26 -6.89
CA ILE A 10 -5.77 -0.91 -5.76
C ILE A 10 -4.95 -2.10 -6.26
N GLY A 11 -5.45 -2.85 -7.25
CA GLY A 11 -4.69 -3.90 -7.94
C GLY A 11 -3.43 -3.38 -8.62
N TYR A 12 -3.52 -2.24 -9.33
CA TYR A 12 -2.35 -1.57 -9.91
C TYR A 12 -1.32 -1.17 -8.86
N PHE A 13 -1.77 -0.63 -7.72
CA PHE A 13 -0.90 -0.32 -6.58
C PHE A 13 -0.19 -1.57 -6.05
N ILE A 14 -0.90 -2.69 -5.91
CA ILE A 14 -0.32 -3.98 -5.50
C ILE A 14 0.73 -4.47 -6.50
N PHE A 15 0.50 -4.34 -7.81
CA PHE A 15 1.50 -4.73 -8.82
C PHE A 15 2.79 -3.95 -8.68
N GLY A 16 2.72 -2.64 -8.45
CA GLY A 16 3.90 -1.82 -8.20
C GLY A 16 4.66 -2.24 -6.94
N LEU A 17 3.96 -2.52 -5.84
CA LEU A 17 4.60 -3.03 -4.62
C LEU A 17 5.28 -4.39 -4.84
N ASN A 18 4.64 -5.29 -5.57
CA ASN A 18 5.20 -6.60 -5.86
C ASN A 18 6.47 -6.50 -6.72
N ALA A 19 6.52 -5.56 -7.67
CA ALA A 19 7.74 -5.30 -8.46
C ALA A 19 8.91 -4.80 -7.59
N ILE A 20 8.62 -3.93 -6.61
CA ILE A 20 9.60 -3.46 -5.63
C ILE A 20 10.10 -4.62 -4.75
N ILE A 21 9.20 -5.46 -4.27
CA ILE A 21 9.52 -6.62 -3.43
C ILE A 21 10.35 -7.65 -4.20
N ASP A 22 10.01 -7.93 -5.47
CA ASP A 22 10.75 -8.85 -6.33
C ASP A 22 12.19 -8.36 -6.59
N ALA A 23 12.39 -7.04 -6.67
CA ALA A 23 13.71 -6.43 -6.75
C ALA A 23 14.52 -6.52 -5.43
N GLY A 24 13.95 -7.11 -4.36
CA GLY A 24 14.60 -7.30 -3.06
C GLY A 24 14.54 -6.08 -2.14
N GLU A 25 13.78 -5.06 -2.51
CA GLU A 25 13.61 -3.86 -1.68
C GLU A 25 12.64 -4.13 -0.53
N SER A 26 12.86 -3.46 0.60
CA SER A 26 11.97 -3.53 1.76
C SER A 26 12.06 -2.24 2.58
N ILE A 27 11.04 -2.02 3.39
CA ILE A 27 11.01 -0.98 4.43
C ILE A 27 10.59 -1.62 5.75
N SER A 28 10.96 -0.96 6.85
CA SER A 28 10.53 -1.39 8.18
C SER A 28 9.02 -1.18 8.37
N ILE A 29 8.43 -1.84 9.36
CA ILE A 29 7.03 -1.60 9.75
C ILE A 29 6.83 -0.14 10.18
N ALA A 30 7.76 0.41 10.96
CA ALA A 30 7.68 1.79 11.42
C ALA A 30 7.68 2.79 10.24
N GLU A 31 8.54 2.58 9.24
CA GLU A 31 8.57 3.39 8.03
C GLU A 31 7.28 3.23 7.21
N ALA A 32 6.75 2.00 7.09
CA ALA A 32 5.48 1.75 6.42
C ALA A 32 4.32 2.51 7.06
N SER A 33 4.23 2.48 8.40
CA SER A 33 3.22 3.24 9.15
C SER A 33 3.39 4.74 8.95
N GLU A 34 4.60 5.27 9.12
CA GLU A 34 4.88 6.70 8.97
C GLU A 34 4.50 7.21 7.58
N LEU A 35 4.81 6.46 6.53
CA LEU A 35 4.49 6.84 5.15
C LEU A 35 2.98 6.88 4.89
N ILE A 36 2.21 5.96 5.51
CA ILE A 36 0.75 5.96 5.39
C ILE A 36 0.15 7.09 6.20
N GLU A 37 0.46 7.20 7.49
CA GLU A 37 -0.13 8.22 8.38
C GLU A 37 0.09 9.64 7.88
N ASN A 38 1.25 9.89 7.27
CA ASN A 38 1.61 11.22 6.77
C ASN A 38 1.21 11.47 5.30
N ASN A 39 0.47 10.57 4.66
CA ASN A 39 0.10 10.65 3.24
C ASN A 39 1.32 10.90 2.33
N LYS A 40 2.40 10.12 2.54
CA LYS A 40 3.66 10.23 1.78
C LYS A 40 3.96 8.99 0.93
N LEU A 41 3.17 7.92 1.08
CA LEU A 41 3.48 6.63 0.47
C LEU A 41 3.62 6.69 -1.05
N ILE A 42 2.62 7.18 -1.79
CA ILE A 42 2.67 7.19 -3.26
C ILE A 42 3.80 8.09 -3.76
N LYS A 43 3.97 9.27 -3.16
CA LYS A 43 5.08 10.16 -3.47
C LYS A 43 6.44 9.50 -3.26
N THR A 44 6.65 8.81 -2.13
CA THR A 44 7.90 8.08 -1.88
C THR A 44 8.10 6.93 -2.87
N LEU A 45 7.03 6.22 -3.24
CA LEU A 45 7.07 5.15 -4.26
C LEU A 45 7.52 5.70 -5.62
N GLN A 46 6.97 6.84 -6.04
CA GLN A 46 7.35 7.52 -7.27
C GLN A 46 8.80 8.04 -7.20
N GLU A 47 9.18 8.76 -6.15
CA GLU A 47 10.51 9.39 -6.08
C GLU A 47 11.65 8.36 -5.98
N LYS A 48 11.47 7.28 -5.22
CA LYS A 48 12.53 6.31 -4.91
C LYS A 48 12.48 5.05 -5.79
N TYR A 49 11.31 4.66 -6.26
CA TYR A 49 11.09 3.34 -6.85
C TYR A 49 10.50 3.37 -8.28
N ASN A 50 10.48 4.53 -8.97
CA ASN A 50 9.99 4.64 -10.35
C ASN A 50 10.69 3.73 -11.38
N LYS A 51 11.94 3.32 -11.08
CA LYS A 51 12.69 2.40 -11.95
C LYS A 51 12.06 1.00 -12.04
N TYR A 52 11.21 0.63 -11.10
CA TYR A 52 10.60 -0.70 -11.02
C TYR A 52 9.16 -0.72 -11.56
N TRP A 53 8.46 0.41 -11.49
CA TRP A 53 7.05 0.51 -11.86
C TRP A 53 6.67 1.98 -12.12
N ASP A 54 5.70 2.20 -13.02
CA ASP A 54 5.14 3.52 -13.31
C ASP A 54 4.02 3.87 -12.33
N TRP A 55 4.25 4.91 -11.51
CA TRP A 55 3.33 5.36 -10.46
C TRP A 55 2.44 6.53 -10.87
N ASP A 56 2.61 7.09 -12.07
CA ASP A 56 1.97 8.36 -12.47
C ASP A 56 0.43 8.26 -12.48
N VAL A 57 -0.11 7.07 -12.76
CA VAL A 57 -1.56 6.82 -12.71
C VAL A 57 -2.11 6.89 -11.28
N LEU A 58 -1.30 6.51 -10.29
CA LEU A 58 -1.71 6.42 -8.88
C LEU A 58 -1.65 7.77 -8.15
N GLU A 59 -0.87 8.74 -8.63
CA GLU A 59 -0.78 10.08 -8.06
C GLU A 59 -2.16 10.75 -7.95
N LYS A 60 -3.03 10.53 -8.94
CA LYS A 60 -4.41 11.07 -8.98
C LYS A 60 -5.33 10.47 -7.91
N TYR A 61 -4.91 9.39 -7.25
CA TYR A 61 -5.67 8.67 -6.25
C TYR A 61 -4.95 8.60 -4.89
N ASP A 62 -3.86 9.34 -4.70
CA ASP A 62 -3.03 9.27 -3.48
C ASP A 62 -3.87 9.39 -2.20
N ASP A 63 -4.66 10.47 -2.09
CA ASP A 63 -5.57 10.69 -0.95
C ASP A 63 -6.56 9.53 -0.73
N ASN A 64 -7.02 8.89 -1.80
CA ASN A 64 -7.96 7.78 -1.71
C ASN A 64 -7.27 6.49 -1.23
N ILE A 65 -6.07 6.22 -1.72
CA ILE A 65 -5.24 5.10 -1.26
C ILE A 65 -4.89 5.30 0.20
N HIS A 66 -4.44 6.50 0.57
CA HIS A 66 -4.11 6.88 1.94
C HIS A 66 -5.28 6.65 2.89
N VAL A 67 -6.47 7.19 2.60
CA VAL A 67 -7.66 6.99 3.45
C VAL A 67 -7.97 5.50 3.61
N ARG A 68 -7.92 4.73 2.52
CA ARG A 68 -8.22 3.28 2.56
C ARG A 68 -7.19 2.48 3.34
N LEU A 69 -5.91 2.83 3.26
CA LEU A 69 -4.85 2.17 4.03
C LEU A 69 -4.89 2.57 5.51
N THR A 70 -5.18 3.84 5.82
CA THR A 70 -5.30 4.35 7.19
C THR A 70 -6.42 3.63 7.95
N ASP A 71 -7.53 3.29 7.31
CA ASP A 71 -8.61 2.47 7.90
C ASP A 71 -8.12 1.07 8.38
N TYR A 72 -6.95 0.62 7.92
CA TYR A 72 -6.36 -0.69 8.18
C TYR A 72 -4.97 -0.60 8.85
N ILE A 73 -4.54 0.59 9.30
CA ILE A 73 -3.19 0.84 9.83
C ILE A 73 -2.85 -0.05 11.03
N HIS A 74 -3.83 -0.41 11.86
CA HIS A 74 -3.64 -1.30 13.01
C HIS A 74 -3.15 -2.70 12.62
N TYR A 75 -3.49 -3.17 11.42
CA TYR A 75 -2.96 -4.43 10.88
C TYR A 75 -1.51 -4.32 10.43
N ILE A 76 -1.01 -3.11 10.18
CA ILE A 76 0.38 -2.87 9.84
C ILE A 76 1.21 -2.85 11.13
N GLU A 77 0.76 -2.11 12.13
CA GLU A 77 1.52 -1.83 13.35
C GLU A 77 1.59 -3.00 14.34
N SER A 78 0.51 -3.78 14.48
CA SER A 78 0.35 -4.67 15.63
C SER A 78 -0.15 -6.08 15.31
N ASP A 79 -0.85 -6.27 14.21
CA ASP A 79 -1.50 -7.56 13.88
C ASP A 79 -0.91 -8.24 12.64
N SER A 80 0.12 -7.66 12.02
CA SER A 80 0.64 -8.08 10.70
C SER A 80 1.03 -9.56 10.65
N TYR A 81 1.79 -10.05 11.63
CA TYR A 81 2.17 -11.47 11.70
C TYR A 81 0.96 -12.38 11.91
N ARG A 82 0.07 -12.03 12.84
CA ARG A 82 -1.12 -12.83 13.13
C ARG A 82 -2.11 -12.85 11.98
N LYS A 83 -2.22 -11.75 11.23
CA LYS A 83 -3.19 -11.57 10.15
C LYS A 83 -2.69 -12.11 8.82
N PHE A 84 -1.42 -11.89 8.51
CA PHE A 84 -0.84 -12.14 7.19
C PHE A 84 0.39 -13.05 7.20
N GLY A 85 0.93 -13.41 8.37
CA GLY A 85 2.15 -14.23 8.48
C GLY A 85 3.43 -13.50 8.11
N ILE A 86 3.45 -12.16 8.19
CA ILE A 86 4.60 -11.32 7.79
C ILE A 86 5.19 -10.66 9.03
N GLU A 87 6.50 -10.83 9.23
CA GLU A 87 7.20 -10.28 10.41
C GLU A 87 7.88 -8.93 10.15
N ASN A 88 8.60 -8.78 9.03
CA ASN A 88 9.62 -7.72 8.92
C ASN A 88 9.62 -6.93 7.60
N ASN A 89 8.70 -7.18 6.66
CA ASN A 89 8.67 -6.47 5.37
C ASN A 89 7.43 -5.58 5.27
N GLY A 90 7.62 -4.27 5.47
CA GLY A 90 6.55 -3.28 5.42
C GLY A 90 5.84 -3.22 4.07
N PHE A 91 6.55 -3.35 2.95
CA PHE A 91 5.88 -3.38 1.62
C PHE A 91 4.97 -4.58 1.45
N LEU A 92 5.40 -5.76 1.91
CA LEU A 92 4.59 -6.97 1.82
C LEU A 92 3.34 -6.87 2.72
N ILE A 93 3.47 -6.23 3.88
CA ILE A 93 2.34 -5.94 4.76
C ILE A 93 1.36 -4.98 4.08
N ILE A 94 1.84 -3.87 3.49
CA ILE A 94 1.00 -2.92 2.75
C ILE A 94 0.29 -3.62 1.58
N SER A 95 1.00 -4.45 0.81
CA SER A 95 0.43 -5.23 -0.29
C SER A 95 -0.68 -6.19 0.19
N SER A 96 -0.48 -6.82 1.35
CA SER A 96 -1.47 -7.71 1.98
C SER A 96 -2.70 -6.94 2.47
N VAL A 97 -2.51 -5.75 3.07
CA VAL A 97 -3.60 -4.86 3.47
C VAL A 97 -4.39 -4.37 2.27
N ALA A 98 -3.71 -3.94 1.21
CA ALA A 98 -4.34 -3.54 -0.06
C ALA A 98 -5.16 -4.69 -0.66
N THR A 99 -4.64 -5.91 -0.62
CA THR A 99 -5.37 -7.11 -1.04
C THR A 99 -6.61 -7.35 -0.18
N GLN A 100 -6.49 -7.20 1.15
CA GLN A 100 -7.62 -7.33 2.07
C GLN A 100 -8.72 -6.28 1.80
N ILE A 101 -8.33 -5.07 1.40
CA ILE A 101 -9.26 -3.99 1.04
C ILE A 101 -10.09 -4.41 -0.18
N ILE A 102 -9.47 -5.03 -1.20
CA ILE A 102 -10.19 -5.57 -2.37
C ILE A 102 -11.12 -6.70 -1.92
N VAL A 103 -10.61 -7.69 -1.18
CA VAL A 103 -11.39 -8.87 -0.75
C VAL A 103 -12.59 -8.50 0.14
N ASN A 104 -12.46 -7.47 0.98
CA ASN A 104 -13.55 -6.99 1.83
C ASN A 104 -14.43 -5.92 1.17
N GLY A 105 -13.98 -5.31 0.07
CA GLY A 105 -14.61 -4.18 -0.61
C GLY A 105 -16.03 -4.47 -1.12
N ASP A 106 -16.35 -5.75 -1.36
CA ASP A 106 -17.64 -6.23 -1.83
C ASP A 106 -18.61 -6.66 -0.71
N ARG A 107 -18.22 -6.56 0.58
CA ARG A 107 -19.04 -7.04 1.71
C ARG A 107 -19.92 -5.95 2.37
N LYS A 108 -20.24 -4.87 1.67
CA LYS A 108 -21.21 -3.86 2.13
C LYS A 108 -22.52 -3.94 1.34
#